data_AF-A0A6M0K4K1-F1
#
_entry.id   AF-A0A6M0K4K1-F1
#
_cell.length_a   1.000
_cell.length_b   1.000
_cell.length_c   1.000
_cell.angle_alpha   90.00
_cell.angle_beta   90.00
_cell.angle_gamma   90.00
#
_symmetry.space_group_name_H-M   'P 1'
#
loop_
_entity.id
_entity.type
_entity.pdbx_description
1 polymer ?
#
loop_
_entity_poly.entity_id
_entity_poly.type
_entity_poly.pdbx_seq_one_letter_code
_entity_poly.pdbx_strand_id
1 'polypeptide(L)'
;MKAMEATPLLAEGAQAMLRLEVRDDGRGFDPAVVREKKSFGLMGIRERVLIEGGSARIDSQPGEGTRLRITLPLSGEEETP
;
A
#
# COMPACT_ATOMS: atom_id res chain seq x y z
N MET A 1 16.38 -8.69 -1.84
CA MET A 1 15.28 -9.39 -1.16
C MET A 1 14.04 -8.50 -1.09
N LYS A 2 12.91 -8.98 -1.63
CA LYS A 2 11.60 -8.33 -1.51
C LYS A 2 10.83 -9.00 -0.37
N ALA A 3 10.23 -8.22 0.52
CA ALA A 3 9.40 -8.70 1.63
C ALA A 3 7.98 -8.11 1.53
N MET A 4 6.98 -8.89 1.94
CA MET A 4 5.60 -8.46 2.05
C MET A 4 5.02 -8.95 3.37
N GLU A 5 4.42 -8.03 4.12
CA GLU A 5 3.80 -8.31 5.42
C GLU A 5 2.38 -7.75 5.45
N ALA A 6 1.48 -8.49 6.09
CA ALA A 6 0.09 -8.12 6.29
C ALA A 6 -0.22 -8.14 7.78
N THR A 7 -0.84 -7.07 8.29
CA THR A 7 -1.13 -6.92 9.72
C THR A 7 -2.53 -6.34 9.90
N PRO A 8 -3.45 -7.01 10.60
CA PRO A 8 -4.73 -6.43 10.96
C PRO A 8 -4.52 -5.30 11.99
N LEU A 9 -5.34 -4.25 11.89
CA LEU A 9 -5.44 -3.16 12.83
C LEU A 9 -6.87 -3.15 13.37
N LEU A 10 -7.02 -3.47 14.65
CA LEU A 10 -8.29 -3.54 15.35
C LEU A 10 -8.27 -2.52 16.48
N ALA A 11 -9.31 -1.70 16.57
CA ALA A 11 -9.56 -0.81 17.70
C ALA A 11 -11.01 -0.97 18.16
N GLU A 12 -11.25 -0.97 19.48
CA GLU A 12 -12.60 -1.11 20.03
C GLU A 12 -13.54 -0.04 19.48
N GLY A 13 -14.70 -0.46 18.97
CA GLY A 13 -15.71 0.44 18.40
C GLY A 13 -15.34 1.08 17.05
N ALA A 14 -14.24 0.68 16.41
CA ALA A 14 -13.83 1.17 15.09
C ALA A 14 -13.92 0.07 14.02
N GLN A 15 -13.99 0.48 12.75
CA GLN A 15 -13.91 -0.44 11.62
C GLN A 15 -12.53 -1.14 11.60
N ALA A 16 -12.53 -2.45 11.41
CA ALA A 16 -11.31 -3.22 11.25
C ALA A 16 -10.57 -2.78 9.97
N MET A 17 -9.24 -2.68 10.04
CA MET A 17 -8.42 -2.28 8.89
C MET A 17 -7.32 -3.32 8.66
N LEU A 18 -6.88 -3.46 7.41
CA LEU A 18 -5.72 -4.23 7.01
C LEU A 18 -4.59 -3.29 6.62
N ARG A 19 -3.42 -3.45 7.26
CA ARG A 19 -2.19 -2.82 6.83
C ARG A 19 -1.34 -3.81 6.04
N LEU A 20 -1.00 -3.45 4.81
CA LEU A 20 -0.05 -4.19 3.98
C LEU A 20 1.23 -3.35 3.83
N GLU A 21 2.38 -3.99 3.94
CA GLU A 21 3.67 -3.36 3.72
C GLU A 21 4.51 -4.22 2.77
N VAL A 22 4.95 -3.61 1.66
CA VAL A 22 5.87 -4.20 0.70
C VAL A 22 7.18 -3.44 0.76
N ARG A 23 8.29 -4.17 0.90
CA ARG A 23 9.65 -3.63 0.89
C ARG A 23 10.45 -4.32 -0.20
N ASP A 24 11.25 -3.55 -0.93
CA ASP A 24 12.34 -4.08 -1.74
C ASP A 24 13.62 -3.28 -1.48
N ASP A 25 14.75 -3.95 -1.64
CA ASP A 25 16.11 -3.42 -1.57
C ASP A 25 16.66 -3.09 -2.97
N GLY A 26 15.76 -2.77 -3.91
CA GLY A 26 16.13 -2.40 -5.26
C GLY A 26 16.84 -1.05 -5.33
N ARG A 27 16.94 -0.49 -6.54
CA ARG A 27 17.61 0.80 -6.77
C ARG A 27 16.89 1.99 -6.16
N GLY A 28 15.63 1.84 -5.75
CA GLY A 28 14.77 2.93 -5.36
C GLY A 28 14.62 4.01 -6.45
N PHE A 29 13.89 5.07 -6.14
CA PHE A 29 13.62 6.18 -7.05
C PHE A 29 13.20 7.43 -6.27
N ASP A 30 13.25 8.59 -6.92
CA ASP A 30 12.62 9.80 -6.39
C ASP A 30 11.09 9.76 -6.64
N PRO A 31 10.26 9.72 -5.60
CA PRO A 31 8.80 9.67 -5.75
C PRO A 31 8.21 10.88 -6.49
N ALA A 32 8.86 12.05 -6.44
CA ALA A 32 8.41 13.24 -7.16
C ALA A 32 8.53 13.05 -8.68
N VAL A 33 9.69 12.55 -9.13
CA VAL A 33 9.96 12.27 -10.55
C VAL A 33 9.03 11.18 -11.11
N VAL A 34 8.71 10.16 -10.31
CA VAL A 34 7.83 9.07 -10.75
C VAL A 34 6.36 9.51 -10.85
N ARG A 35 5.91 10.47 -10.02
CA ARG A 35 4.58 11.07 -10.18
C ARG A 35 4.44 11.78 -11.53
N GLU A 36 5.47 12.48 -11.98
CA GLU A 36 5.47 13.16 -13.29
C GLU A 36 5.48 12.18 -14.47
N LYS A 37 6.21 11.07 -14.34
CA LYS A 37 6.34 10.05 -15.40
C LYS A 37 5.19 9.06 -15.50
N LYS A 38 4.12 9.22 -14.70
CA LYS A 38 2.92 8.36 -14.69
C LYS A 38 3.24 6.86 -14.64
N SER A 39 3.88 6.39 -13.56
CA SER A 39 4.07 4.95 -13.34
C SER A 39 2.73 4.23 -13.17
N PHE A 40 2.28 3.51 -14.21
CA PHE A 40 1.00 2.81 -14.23
C PHE A 40 0.84 1.79 -13.09
N GLY A 41 1.93 1.13 -12.67
CA GLY A 41 1.89 0.17 -11.56
C GLY A 41 1.53 0.84 -10.23
N LEU A 42 2.25 1.90 -9.86
CA LEU A 42 2.02 2.63 -8.61
C LEU A 42 0.74 3.46 -8.64
N MET A 43 0.38 3.99 -9.82
CA MET A 43 -0.88 4.68 -10.06
C MET A 43 -2.06 3.73 -9.86
N GLY A 44 -2.06 2.58 -10.53
CA GLY A 44 -3.13 1.58 -10.39
C GLY A 44 -3.27 1.03 -8.98
N ILE A 45 -2.16 0.91 -8.23
CA ILE A 45 -2.21 0.56 -6.80
C ILE A 45 -2.94 1.66 -6.02
N ARG A 46 -2.58 2.94 -6.22
CA ARG A 46 -3.26 4.06 -5.54
C ARG A 46 -4.74 4.12 -5.88
N GLU A 47 -5.08 3.98 -7.15
CA GLU A 47 -6.48 4.02 -7.62
C GLU A 47 -7.31 2.91 -6.98
N ARG A 48 -6.84 1.65 -7.03
CA ARG A 48 -7.55 0.54 -6.38
C ARG A 48 -7.69 0.74 -4.88
N VAL A 49 -6.63 1.18 -4.20
CA VAL A 49 -6.69 1.42 -2.76
C VAL A 49 -7.67 2.54 -2.41
N LEU A 50 -7.75 3.59 -3.23
CA LEU A 50 -8.71 4.68 -3.03
C LEU A 50 -10.16 4.24 -3.28
N ILE A 51 -10.41 3.40 -4.29
CA ILE A 51 -11.75 2.84 -4.59
C ILE A 51 -12.29 2.06 -3.38
N GLU A 52 -11.42 1.29 -2.73
CA GLU A 52 -11.76 0.52 -1.53
C GLU A 52 -11.79 1.37 -0.23
N GLY A 53 -11.75 2.70 -0.32
CA GLY A 53 -11.78 3.59 0.84
C GLY A 53 -10.49 3.56 1.69
N GLY A 54 -9.41 3.03 1.14
CA GLY A 54 -8.12 2.94 1.79
C GLY A 54 -7.16 4.10 1.50
N SER A 55 -5.92 3.92 1.94
CA SER A 55 -4.82 4.84 1.65
C SER A 55 -3.53 4.11 1.31
N ALA A 56 -2.72 4.72 0.44
CA ALA A 56 -1.43 4.18 0.01
C ALA A 56 -0.32 5.23 0.12
N ARG A 57 0.79 4.87 0.76
CA ARG A 57 2.00 5.69 0.89
C ARG A 57 3.20 4.96 0.32
N ILE A 58 4.02 5.68 -0.43
CA ILE A 58 5.25 5.17 -1.03
C ILE A 58 6.38 6.04 -0.52
N ASP A 59 7.37 5.40 0.10
CA ASP A 59 8.62 5.99 0.51
C ASP A 59 9.74 5.29 -0.29
N SER A 60 10.53 6.03 -1.04
CA SER A 60 11.66 5.49 -1.84
C SER A 60 12.72 6.57 -1.98
N GLN A 61 13.97 6.14 -2.04
CA GLN A 61 15.11 7.00 -2.38
C GLN A 61 16.09 6.21 -3.24
N PRO A 62 16.79 6.86 -4.20
CA PRO A 62 17.85 6.20 -4.97
C PRO A 62 18.90 5.57 -4.05
N GLY A 63 19.11 4.26 -4.18
CA GLY A 63 20.05 3.46 -3.38
C GLY A 63 19.48 2.86 -2.10
N GLU A 64 18.27 3.25 -1.67
CA GLU A 64 17.65 2.77 -0.42
C GLU A 64 16.50 1.79 -0.62
N GLY A 65 16.18 1.47 -1.88
CA GLY A 65 15.05 0.62 -2.23
C GLY A 65 13.70 1.34 -2.16
N THR A 66 12.63 0.58 -1.95
CA THR A 66 11.25 1.08 -1.95
C THR A 66 10.46 0.47 -0.81
N ARG A 67 9.58 1.28 -0.22
CA ARG A 67 8.59 0.86 0.75
C ARG A 67 7.21 1.37 0.34
N LEU A 68 6.28 0.44 0.16
CA LEU A 68 4.87 0.72 -0.10
C LEU A 68 4.06 0.27 1.11
N ARG A 69 3.29 1.20 1.70
CA ARG A 69 2.35 0.95 2.78
C ARG A 69 0.94 1.19 2.28
N ILE A 70 0.07 0.22 2.47
CA ILE A 70 -1.35 0.27 2.12
C ILE A 70 -2.15 0.05 3.40
N THR A 71 -3.22 0.82 3.59
CA THR A 71 -4.24 0.59 4.62
C THR A 71 -5.59 0.49 3.94
N LEU A 72 -6.30 -0.61 4.15
CA LEU A 72 -7.61 -0.87 3.57
C LEU A 72 -8.60 -1.18 4.70
N PRO A 73 -9.86 -0.75 4.60
CA PRO A 73 -10.91 -1.31 5.43
C PRO A 73 -11.02 -2.81 5.22
N LEU A 74 -11.20 -3.57 6.30
CA LEU A 74 -11.63 -4.95 6.21
C LEU A 74 -13.16 -4.93 6.15
N SER A 75 -13.69 -5.21 4.96
CA SER A 75 -15.10 -5.55 4.81
C SER A 75 -15.32 -6.87 5.54
N GLY A 76 -16.17 -6.85 6.56
CA GLY A 76 -16.69 -8.08 7.16
C GLY A 76 -17.68 -8.71 6.19
N GLU A 77 -17.21 -9.21 5.06
CA GLU A 77 -18.02 -10.13 4.26
C GLU A 77 -17.82 -11.51 4.89
N GLU A 78 -18.78 -11.90 5.75
CA GLU A 78 -19.18 -13.30 5.74
C GLU A 78 -19.58 -13.59 4.29
N GLU A 79 -18.76 -14.35 3.55
CA GLU A 79 -19.25 -15.09 2.39
C GLU A 79 -20.43 -15.93 2.88
N THR A 80 -21.64 -15.41 2.71
CA THR A 80 -22.85 -16.18 2.93
C THR A 80 -23.08 -16.96 1.64
N PRO A 81 -23.00 -18.30 1.64
CA PRO A 81 -23.45 -19.09 0.50
C PRO A 81 -24.96 -18.99 0.29
#